data_AF-A0A195FSW8-F1
#
_entry.id   AF-A0A195FSW8-F1
#
_cell.length_a   1.000
_cell.length_b   1.000
_cell.length_c   1.000
_cell.angle_alpha   90.00
_cell.angle_beta   90.00
_cell.angle_gamma   90.00
#
_symmetry.space_group_name_H-M   'P 1'
#
loop_
_entity.id
_entity.type
_entity.pdbx_description
1 polymer ?
#
loop_
_entity_poly.entity_id
_entity_poly.type
_entity_poly.pdbx_seq_one_letter_code
_entity_poly.pdbx_strand_id
1 'polypeptide(L)'
;MDELVDIIREYEAENEAFENLFYLCCSEVDEIRDEIKVVKENRKYLQSIQKVTISACDSSEKSYGNECICSTLKEEIWKLRMEIILKNKKIQALELQIHSRNALHKICKRRLQQLSRAHSYKISKLKAEIEQIQMAVLCTKAEECEDEMIHEIEEGESDLEECNSISPKKEIKEEIQEIRNKLLLSLNL
;
A
#
# COMPACT_ATOMS: atom_id res chain seq x y z
N MET A 1 -16.37 1.55 -10.69
CA MET A 1 -15.66 0.37 -10.12
C MET A 1 -14.42 0.10 -10.96
N ASP A 2 -14.54 0.22 -12.27
CA ASP A 2 -13.47 0.02 -13.26
C ASP A 2 -12.18 0.82 -12.95
N GLU A 3 -12.28 2.11 -12.61
CA GLU A 3 -11.11 2.93 -12.26
C GLU A 3 -10.28 2.39 -11.07
N LEU A 4 -10.94 1.79 -10.06
CA LEU A 4 -10.21 1.19 -8.92
C LEU A 4 -9.53 -0.13 -9.32
N VAL A 5 -10.19 -0.92 -10.17
CA VAL A 5 -9.64 -2.18 -10.68
C VAL A 5 -8.43 -1.93 -11.59
N ASP A 6 -8.50 -0.90 -12.44
CA ASP A 6 -7.41 -0.51 -13.31
C ASP A 6 -6.19 -0.03 -12.50
N ILE A 7 -6.41 0.78 -11.45
CA ILE A 7 -5.34 1.23 -10.56
C ILE A 7 -4.70 0.07 -9.77
N ILE A 8 -5.49 -0.93 -9.35
CA ILE A 8 -4.96 -2.14 -8.69
C ILE A 8 -4.08 -2.93 -9.66
N ARG A 9 -4.55 -3.16 -10.89
CA ARG A 9 -3.79 -3.89 -11.92
C ARG A 9 -2.48 -3.19 -12.28
N GLU A 10 -2.51 -1.87 -12.47
CA GLU A 10 -1.30 -1.08 -12.71
C GLU A 10 -0.31 -1.19 -11.54
N TYR A 11 -0.81 -1.08 -10.31
CA TYR A 11 0.02 -1.21 -9.11
C TYR A 11 0.66 -2.60 -8.97
N GLU A 12 -0.11 -3.67 -9.20
CA GLU A 12 0.38 -5.05 -9.12
C GLU A 12 1.48 -5.31 -10.16
N ALA A 13 1.27 -4.88 -11.41
CA ALA A 13 2.25 -5.01 -12.48
C ALA A 13 3.53 -4.20 -12.21
N GLU A 14 3.39 -2.95 -11.73
CA GLU A 14 4.53 -2.12 -11.34
C GLU A 14 5.28 -2.70 -10.14
N ASN A 15 4.56 -3.30 -9.18
CA ASN A 15 5.16 -3.91 -8.00
C ASN A 15 5.99 -5.14 -8.36
N GLU A 16 5.43 -6.04 -9.16
CA GLU A 16 6.14 -7.24 -9.63
C GLU A 16 7.39 -6.85 -10.44
N ALA A 17 7.29 -5.85 -11.32
CA ALA A 17 8.44 -5.34 -12.06
C ALA A 17 9.50 -4.71 -11.14
N PHE A 18 9.11 -4.06 -10.05
CA PHE A 18 10.03 -3.51 -9.06
C PHE A 18 10.71 -4.61 -8.24
N GLU A 19 9.98 -5.60 -7.76
CA GLU A 19 10.54 -6.74 -7.01
C GLU A 19 11.59 -7.49 -7.86
N ASN A 20 11.27 -7.78 -9.12
CA ASN A 20 12.21 -8.42 -10.04
C ASN A 20 13.48 -7.58 -10.25
N LEU A 21 13.34 -6.27 -10.46
CA LEU A 21 14.49 -5.37 -10.58
C LEU A 21 15.31 -5.33 -9.29
N PHE A 22 14.67 -5.30 -8.12
CA PHE A 22 15.34 -5.28 -6.84
C PHE A 22 16.23 -6.52 -6.66
N TYR A 23 15.68 -7.72 -6.91
CA TYR A 23 16.45 -8.96 -6.81
C TYR A 23 17.63 -9.01 -7.79
N LEU A 24 17.41 -8.60 -9.05
CA LEU A 24 18.48 -8.53 -10.05
C LEU A 24 19.61 -7.58 -9.63
N CYS A 25 19.26 -6.36 -9.22
CA CYS A 25 20.24 -5.38 -8.78
C CYS A 25 20.99 -5.82 -7.52
N CYS A 26 20.33 -6.50 -6.58
CA CYS A 26 20.99 -7.06 -5.39
C CYS A 26 22.01 -8.14 -5.78
N SER A 27 21.64 -9.08 -6.66
CA SER A 27 22.56 -10.11 -7.16
C SER A 27 23.78 -9.49 -7.85
N GLU A 28 23.55 -8.52 -8.73
CA GLU A 28 24.63 -7.84 -9.46
C GLU A 28 25.56 -7.06 -8.52
N VAL A 29 25.02 -6.42 -7.48
CA VAL A 29 25.84 -5.73 -6.46
C VAL A 29 26.73 -6.72 -5.70
N ASP A 30 26.20 -7.88 -5.32
CA ASP A 30 26.97 -8.89 -4.59
C ASP A 30 28.07 -9.51 -5.47
N GLU A 31 27.79 -9.80 -6.74
CA GLU A 31 28.81 -10.22 -7.72
C GLU A 31 29.92 -9.17 -7.86
N ILE A 32 29.57 -7.89 -8.03
CA ILE A 32 30.56 -6.81 -8.16
C ILE A 32 31.38 -6.67 -6.86
N ARG A 33 30.78 -6.90 -5.68
CA ARG A 33 31.50 -6.88 -4.40
C ARG A 33 32.53 -8.00 -4.29
N ASP A 34 32.18 -9.19 -4.75
CA ASP A 34 33.10 -10.32 -4.80
C ASP A 34 34.26 -10.06 -5.76
N GLU A 35 33.98 -9.50 -6.94
CA GLU A 35 35.03 -9.07 -7.87
C GLU A 35 35.95 -8.00 -7.24
N ILE A 36 35.39 -7.00 -6.56
CA ILE A 36 36.17 -5.99 -5.83
C ILE A 36 37.08 -6.64 -4.78
N LYS A 37 36.61 -7.68 -4.09
CA LYS A 37 37.40 -8.40 -3.09
C LYS A 37 38.63 -9.04 -3.74
N VAL A 38 38.45 -9.75 -4.86
CA VAL A 38 39.55 -10.35 -5.63
C VAL A 38 40.54 -9.27 -6.11
N VAL A 39 40.04 -8.17 -6.68
CA VAL A 39 40.90 -7.07 -7.15
C VAL A 39 41.68 -6.41 -6.00
N LYS A 40 41.08 -6.29 -4.81
CA LYS A 40 41.75 -5.78 -3.60
C LYS A 40 42.86 -6.73 -3.14
N GLU A 41 42.64 -8.04 -3.18
CA GLU A 41 43.65 -9.04 -2.83
C GLU A 41 44.83 -9.01 -3.81
N ASN A 42 44.56 -8.97 -5.11
CA ASN A 42 45.58 -8.82 -6.15
C ASN A 42 46.40 -7.53 -5.98
N ARG A 43 45.73 -6.41 -5.69
CA ARG A 43 46.41 -5.14 -5.41
C ARG A 43 47.32 -5.23 -4.18
N LYS A 44 46.87 -5.87 -3.10
CA LYS A 44 47.69 -6.06 -1.88
C LYS A 44 48.94 -6.87 -2.18
N TYR A 45 48.81 -7.93 -2.99
CA TYR A 45 49.91 -8.75 -3.44
C TYR A 45 50.92 -7.97 -4.31
N LEU A 46 50.46 -7.19 -5.29
CA LEU A 46 51.36 -6.35 -6.09
C LEU A 46 52.04 -5.26 -5.25
N GLN A 47 51.34 -4.70 -4.27
CA GLN A 47 51.92 -3.74 -3.32
C GLN A 47 53.00 -4.35 -2.42
N SER A 48 52.89 -5.63 -2.03
CA SER A 48 53.94 -6.29 -1.25
C SER A 48 55.18 -6.57 -2.11
N ILE A 49 55.00 -7.03 -3.35
CA ILE A 49 56.10 -7.20 -4.32
C ILE A 49 56.82 -5.87 -4.54
N GLN A 50 56.07 -4.80 -4.83
CA GLN A 50 56.64 -3.47 -5.07
C GLN A 50 57.53 -2.99 -3.92
N LYS A 51 57.15 -3.24 -2.66
CA LYS A 51 57.97 -2.88 -1.49
C LYS A 51 59.30 -3.62 -1.46
N VAL A 52 59.30 -4.91 -1.82
CA VAL A 52 60.52 -5.75 -1.89
C VAL A 52 61.40 -5.31 -3.06
N THR A 53 60.81 -5.07 -4.23
CA THR A 53 61.56 -4.68 -5.45
C THR A 53 62.20 -3.31 -5.33
N ILE A 54 61.54 -2.34 -4.68
CA ILE A 54 62.12 -0.99 -4.46
C ILE A 54 63.34 -1.07 -3.54
N SER A 55 63.29 -1.86 -2.46
CA SER A 55 64.43 -1.96 -1.54
C SER A 55 65.66 -2.64 -2.16
N ALA A 56 65.48 -3.40 -3.26
CA ALA A 56 66.57 -4.01 -4.01
C ALA A 56 67.10 -3.11 -5.14
N CYS A 57 66.36 -2.07 -5.53
CA CYS A 57 66.69 -1.22 -6.67
C CYS A 57 67.60 -0.02 -6.29
N ASP A 58 67.64 0.35 -5.01
CA ASP A 58 68.47 1.44 -4.49
C ASP A 58 69.98 1.09 -4.44
N SER A 59 70.36 -0.16 -4.77
CA SER A 59 71.75 -0.66 -4.71
C SER A 59 72.41 -0.94 -6.08
N SER A 60 71.70 -0.78 -7.22
CA SER A 60 72.29 -1.06 -8.53
C SER A 60 72.49 0.21 -9.37
N GLU A 61 73.76 0.59 -9.56
CA GLU A 61 74.16 1.58 -10.56
C GLU A 61 73.75 1.13 -11.98
N LYS A 62 73.11 2.06 -12.70
CA LYS A 62 72.97 2.16 -14.16
C LYS A 62 72.37 0.95 -14.89
N SER A 63 71.06 1.03 -15.18
CA SER A 63 70.44 0.32 -16.30
C SER A 63 69.85 1.33 -17.28
N TYR A 64 70.49 1.48 -18.44
CA TYR A 64 70.00 2.27 -19.55
C TYR A 64 69.02 1.43 -20.38
N GLY A 65 67.80 1.91 -20.56
CA GLY A 65 66.91 1.51 -21.66
C GLY A 65 65.77 0.52 -21.36
N ASN A 66 65.73 -0.10 -20.18
CA ASN A 66 64.59 -0.96 -19.81
C ASN A 66 63.66 -0.24 -18.82
N GLU A 67 62.38 -0.21 -19.14
CA GLU A 67 61.33 0.24 -18.24
C GLU A 67 61.49 -0.49 -16.90
N CYS A 68 61.70 0.28 -15.83
CA CYS A 68 62.02 -0.29 -14.53
C CYS A 68 60.83 -1.14 -14.04
N ILE A 69 61.09 -2.33 -13.51
CA ILE A 69 60.04 -3.22 -12.94
C ILE A 69 59.17 -2.45 -11.92
N CYS A 70 59.75 -1.45 -11.23
CA CYS A 70 59.04 -0.55 -10.33
C CYS A 70 57.98 0.33 -11.04
N SER A 71 58.27 0.88 -12.23
CA SER A 71 57.29 1.69 -12.98
C SER A 71 56.12 0.84 -13.47
N THR A 72 56.38 -0.35 -14.01
CA THR A 72 55.32 -1.28 -14.44
C THR A 72 54.42 -1.70 -13.27
N LEU A 73 54.99 -2.02 -12.11
CA LEU A 73 54.22 -2.34 -10.90
C LEU A 73 53.37 -1.16 -10.40
N LYS A 74 53.87 0.08 -10.48
CA LYS A 74 53.10 1.28 -10.14
C LYS A 74 51.88 1.44 -11.05
N GLU A 75 52.06 1.21 -12.35
CA GLU A 75 50.99 1.31 -13.33
C GLU A 75 49.90 0.25 -13.12
N GLU A 76 50.29 -1.01 -12.89
CA GLU A 76 49.33 -2.09 -12.61
C GLU A 76 48.55 -1.85 -11.31
N ILE A 77 49.22 -1.39 -10.24
CA ILE A 77 48.54 -1.00 -9.00
C ILE A 77 47.56 0.16 -9.25
N TRP A 78 47.89 1.10 -10.14
CA TRP A 78 46.99 2.19 -10.51
C TRP A 78 45.78 1.69 -11.31
N LYS A 79 45.97 0.79 -12.28
CA LYS A 79 44.88 0.14 -13.02
C LYS A 79 43.88 -0.55 -12.09
N LEU A 80 44.38 -1.37 -11.16
CA LEU A 80 43.52 -2.05 -10.16
C LEU A 80 42.78 -1.06 -9.24
N ARG A 81 43.38 0.09 -8.92
CA ARG A 81 42.68 1.16 -8.17
C ARG A 81 41.53 1.75 -8.98
N MET A 82 41.77 2.04 -10.26
CA MET A 82 40.75 2.59 -11.14
C MET A 82 39.61 1.60 -11.35
N GLU A 83 39.91 0.31 -11.50
CA GLU A 83 38.91 -0.75 -11.61
C GLU A 83 38.00 -0.80 -10.37
N ILE A 84 38.57 -0.77 -9.15
CA ILE A 84 37.79 -0.72 -7.91
C ILE A 84 36.87 0.52 -7.89
N ILE A 85 37.37 1.69 -8.31
CA ILE A 85 36.58 2.92 -8.35
C ILE A 85 35.41 2.77 -9.33
N LEU A 86 35.65 2.23 -10.53
CA LEU A 86 34.61 2.02 -11.54
C LEU A 86 33.54 1.05 -11.05
N LYS A 87 33.94 -0.08 -10.46
CA LYS A 87 33.01 -1.06 -9.88
C LYS A 87 32.18 -0.48 -8.73
N ASN A 88 32.78 0.32 -7.85
CA ASN A 88 32.04 1.03 -6.79
C ASN A 88 31.04 2.06 -7.36
N LYS A 89 31.40 2.79 -8.42
CA LYS A 89 30.46 3.70 -9.11
C LYS A 89 29.27 2.94 -9.70
N LYS A 90 29.50 1.74 -10.25
CA LYS A 90 28.43 0.88 -10.75
C LYS A 90 27.49 0.45 -9.62
N ILE A 91 28.02 0.03 -8.47
CA ILE A 91 27.21 -0.26 -7.27
C ILE A 91 26.35 0.95 -6.88
N GLN A 92 26.94 2.14 -6.77
CA GLN A 92 26.19 3.36 -6.42
C GLN A 92 25.07 3.67 -7.41
N ALA A 93 25.30 3.45 -8.70
CA ALA A 93 24.28 3.66 -9.73
C ALA A 93 23.12 2.66 -9.58
N LEU A 94 23.41 1.38 -9.30
CA LEU A 94 22.39 0.35 -9.04
C LEU A 94 21.58 0.67 -7.77
N GLU A 95 22.25 1.06 -6.68
CA GLU A 95 21.60 1.48 -5.44
C GLU A 95 20.67 2.68 -5.67
N LEU A 96 21.10 3.67 -6.45
CA LEU A 96 20.29 4.84 -6.80
C LEU A 96 19.06 4.47 -7.64
N GLN A 97 19.20 3.55 -8.59
CA GLN A 97 18.08 3.06 -9.40
C GLN A 97 17.00 2.40 -8.52
N ILE A 98 17.40 1.52 -7.58
CA ILE A 98 16.49 0.92 -6.60
C ILE A 98 15.80 2.00 -5.78
N HIS A 99 16.57 2.96 -5.24
CA HIS A 99 16.04 3.99 -4.36
C HIS A 99 14.99 4.88 -5.05
N SER A 100 15.26 5.27 -6.30
CA SER A 100 14.35 6.07 -7.10
C SER A 100 13.03 5.36 -7.40
N ARG A 101 13.06 4.07 -7.73
CA ARG A 101 11.84 3.28 -7.97
C ARG A 101 11.06 2.98 -6.69
N ASN A 102 11.74 2.77 -5.55
CA ASN A 102 11.08 2.60 -4.26
C ASN A 102 10.27 3.86 -3.86
N ALA A 103 10.76 5.05 -4.22
CA ALA A 103 10.01 6.29 -4.00
C ALA A 103 8.69 6.32 -4.78
N LEU A 104 8.70 5.90 -6.05
CA LEU A 104 7.49 5.77 -6.88
C LEU A 104 6.52 4.74 -6.29
N HIS A 105 7.01 3.56 -5.91
CA HIS A 105 6.19 2.52 -5.27
C HIS A 105 5.45 3.04 -4.03
N LYS A 106 6.14 3.80 -3.15
CA LYS A 106 5.52 4.41 -1.97
C LYS A 106 4.41 5.41 -2.32
N ILE A 107 4.57 6.17 -3.41
CA ILE A 107 3.56 7.13 -3.89
C ILE A 107 2.32 6.37 -4.41
N CYS A 108 2.50 5.36 -5.26
CA CYS A 108 1.40 4.55 -5.79
C CYS A 108 0.63 3.84 -4.68
N LYS A 109 1.33 3.24 -3.71
CA LYS A 109 0.73 2.61 -2.52
C LYS A 109 -0.12 3.60 -1.70
N ARG A 110 0.38 4.82 -1.48
CA ARG A 110 -0.37 5.86 -0.76
C ARG A 110 -1.65 6.26 -1.50
N ARG A 111 -1.57 6.41 -2.83
CA ARG A 111 -2.73 6.75 -3.68
C ARG A 111 -3.80 5.65 -3.63
N LEU A 112 -3.39 4.39 -3.71
CA LEU A 112 -4.28 3.24 -3.60
C LEU A 112 -5.00 3.22 -2.24
N GLN A 113 -4.28 3.47 -1.14
CA GLN A 113 -4.88 3.56 0.20
C GLN A 113 -5.91 4.68 0.33
N GLN A 114 -5.66 5.85 -0.27
CA GLN A 114 -6.59 6.96 -0.27
C GLN A 114 -7.89 6.63 -1.03
N LEU A 115 -7.75 6.04 -2.22
CA LEU A 115 -8.91 5.60 -3.02
C LEU A 115 -9.73 4.52 -2.32
N SER A 116 -9.06 3.51 -1.75
CA SER A 116 -9.72 2.46 -0.98
C SER A 116 -10.55 3.03 0.18
N ARG A 117 -10.00 3.99 0.94
CA ARG A 117 -10.72 4.68 2.02
C ARG A 117 -11.92 5.47 1.51
N ALA A 118 -11.75 6.21 0.41
CA ALA A 118 -12.83 7.00 -0.19
C ALA A 118 -14.00 6.10 -0.67
N HIS A 119 -13.68 4.97 -1.31
CA HIS A 119 -14.68 3.99 -1.74
C HIS A 119 -15.37 3.32 -0.55
N SER A 120 -14.62 2.92 0.48
CA SER A 120 -15.19 2.34 1.70
C SER A 120 -16.19 3.30 2.34
N TYR A 121 -15.84 4.58 2.46
CA TYR A 121 -16.73 5.60 3.00
C TYR A 121 -17.99 5.78 2.16
N LYS A 122 -17.85 5.83 0.83
CA LYS A 122 -19.00 5.94 -0.08
C LYS A 122 -19.94 4.75 0.04
N ILE A 123 -19.40 3.53 0.17
CA ILE A 123 -20.20 2.31 0.38
C ILE A 123 -20.95 2.39 1.72
N SER A 124 -20.26 2.75 2.81
CA SER A 124 -20.89 2.90 4.12
C SER A 124 -22.02 3.93 4.10
N LYS A 125 -21.82 5.06 3.41
CA LYS A 125 -22.84 6.10 3.28
C LYS A 125 -24.07 5.58 2.51
N LEU A 126 -23.86 4.93 1.37
CA LEU A 126 -24.95 4.36 0.57
C LEU A 126 -25.73 3.28 1.36
N LYS A 127 -25.05 2.47 2.18
CA LYS A 127 -25.72 1.50 3.05
C LYS A 127 -26.65 2.19 4.04
N ALA A 128 -26.17 3.23 4.72
CA ALA A 128 -26.99 4.01 5.66
C ALA A 128 -28.18 4.69 4.95
N GLU A 129 -27.97 5.24 3.76
CA GLU A 129 -29.05 5.83 2.95
C GLU A 129 -30.10 4.78 2.55
N ILE A 130 -29.69 3.55 2.19
CA ILE A 130 -30.60 2.44 1.88
C ILE A 130 -31.40 2.01 3.12
N GLU A 131 -30.74 1.86 4.28
CA GLU A 131 -31.40 1.49 5.54
C GLU A 131 -32.44 2.54 5.95
N GLN A 132 -32.13 3.83 5.79
CA GLN A 132 -33.08 4.92 6.05
C GLN A 132 -34.31 4.85 5.12
N ILE A 133 -34.10 4.60 3.82
CA ILE A 133 -35.21 4.46 2.86
C ILE A 133 -36.06 3.24 3.22
N GLN A 134 -35.45 2.11 3.56
CA GLN A 134 -36.17 0.90 3.96
C GLN A 134 -37.03 1.14 5.21
N MET A 135 -36.47 1.83 6.21
CA MET A 135 -37.22 2.20 7.42
C MET A 135 -38.37 3.14 7.10
N ALA A 136 -38.15 4.16 6.27
CA ALA A 136 -39.21 5.08 5.87
C ALA A 136 -40.37 4.35 5.17
N VAL A 137 -40.07 3.43 4.24
CA VAL A 137 -41.09 2.62 3.56
C VAL A 137 -41.88 1.75 4.54
N LEU A 138 -41.21 1.15 5.54
CA LEU A 138 -41.90 0.35 6.56
C LEU A 138 -42.80 1.23 7.44
N CYS A 139 -42.37 2.42 7.81
CA CYS A 139 -43.20 3.37 8.57
C CYS A 139 -44.43 3.79 7.76
N THR A 140 -44.28 4.14 6.49
CA THR A 140 -45.43 4.52 5.64
C THR A 140 -46.42 3.37 5.50
N LYS A 141 -45.96 2.13 5.30
CA LYS A 141 -46.86 0.96 5.25
C LYS A 141 -47.57 0.69 6.58
N ALA A 142 -46.90 0.96 7.69
CA ALA A 142 -47.52 0.83 9.00
C ALA A 142 -48.62 1.89 9.21
N GLU A 143 -48.39 3.13 8.76
CA GLU A 143 -49.39 4.20 8.77
C GLU A 143 -50.59 3.85 7.86
N GLU A 144 -50.34 3.38 6.64
CA GLU A 144 -51.41 2.93 5.72
C GLU A 144 -52.27 1.81 6.34
N CYS A 145 -51.65 0.86 7.04
CA CYS A 145 -52.35 -0.22 7.73
C CYS A 145 -53.15 0.28 8.95
N GLU A 146 -52.60 1.24 9.71
CA GLU A 146 -53.30 1.88 10.84
C GLU A 146 -54.53 2.66 10.33
N ASP A 147 -54.40 3.40 9.24
CA ASP A 147 -55.49 4.14 8.61
C ASP A 147 -56.58 3.19 8.07
N GLU A 148 -56.20 2.08 7.43
CA GLU A 148 -57.14 1.06 6.93
C GLU A 148 -57.91 0.39 8.08
N MET A 149 -57.24 0.02 9.17
CA MET A 149 -57.90 -0.51 10.37
C MET A 149 -58.88 0.48 10.99
N ILE A 150 -58.51 1.77 11.08
CA ILE A 150 -59.40 2.81 11.61
C ILE A 150 -60.64 2.94 10.74
N HIS A 151 -60.47 2.95 9.41
CA HIS A 151 -61.60 3.01 8.47
C HIS A 151 -62.52 1.78 8.57
N GLU A 152 -62.00 0.56 8.67
CA GLU A 152 -62.81 -0.65 8.85
C GLU A 152 -63.63 -0.61 10.16
N ILE A 153 -63.05 -0.07 11.24
CA ILE A 153 -63.76 0.12 12.51
C ILE A 153 -64.88 1.16 12.36
N GLU A 154 -64.63 2.26 11.65
CA GLU A 154 -65.63 3.31 11.42
C GLU A 154 -66.80 2.85 10.53
N GLU A 155 -66.55 2.02 9.52
CA GLU A 155 -67.60 1.41 8.71
C GLU A 155 -68.42 0.38 9.51
N GLY A 156 -67.76 -0.45 10.34
CA GLY A 156 -68.42 -1.44 11.20
C GLY A 156 -69.22 -0.85 12.37
N GLU A 157 -68.87 0.35 12.86
CA GLU A 157 -69.65 1.07 13.88
C GLU A 157 -70.88 1.80 13.29
N SER A 158 -70.94 2.03 11.97
CA SER A 158 -72.13 2.62 11.33
C SER A 158 -73.35 1.68 11.31
N ASP A 159 -73.12 0.38 11.49
CA ASP A 159 -74.16 -0.66 11.60
C ASP A 159 -74.62 -0.92 13.07
N LEU A 160 -73.99 -0.26 14.05
CA LEU A 160 -74.27 -0.43 15.48
C LEU A 160 -74.62 0.92 16.14
N GLU A 161 -75.77 1.48 15.76
CA GLU A 161 -76.46 2.42 16.63
C GLU A 161 -76.98 1.68 17.88
N GLU A 162 -76.72 2.30 19.04
CA GLU A 162 -77.17 1.95 20.40
C GLU A 162 -76.55 0.73 21.08
N CYS A 163 -75.44 0.93 21.79
CA CYS A 163 -75.31 0.36 23.14
C CYS A 163 -74.28 1.14 23.99
N ASN A 164 -74.71 1.60 25.18
CA ASN A 164 -73.90 2.33 26.17
C ASN A 164 -72.75 1.49 26.73
N SER A 165 -71.68 1.35 25.96
CA SER A 165 -70.44 0.69 26.36
C SER A 165 -69.30 1.70 26.25
N ILE A 166 -68.30 1.62 27.12
CA ILE A 166 -67.04 2.37 26.98
C ILE A 166 -66.53 2.12 25.56
N SER A 167 -66.40 3.20 24.77
CA SER A 167 -66.12 3.08 23.34
C SER A 167 -64.82 2.28 23.14
N PRO A 168 -64.85 1.15 22.40
CA PRO A 168 -63.66 0.36 22.08
C PRO A 168 -62.52 1.20 21.49
N LYS A 169 -62.87 2.33 20.84
CA LYS A 169 -61.94 3.33 20.32
C LYS A 169 -60.97 3.88 21.38
N LYS A 170 -61.38 4.04 22.64
CA LYS A 170 -60.49 4.60 23.68
C LYS A 170 -59.47 3.57 24.15
N GLU A 171 -59.89 2.33 24.33
CA GLU A 171 -59.06 1.24 24.83
C GLU A 171 -58.02 0.81 23.78
N ILE A 172 -58.44 0.64 22.52
CA ILE A 172 -57.54 0.28 21.42
C ILE A 172 -56.53 1.40 21.14
N LYS A 173 -56.94 2.67 21.21
CA LYS A 173 -56.03 3.81 21.00
C LYS A 173 -54.99 3.92 22.11
N GLU A 174 -55.33 3.57 23.35
CA GLU A 174 -54.37 3.50 24.46
C GLU A 174 -53.39 2.32 24.28
N GLU A 175 -53.85 1.15 23.81
CA GLU A 175 -52.98 0.01 23.51
C GLU A 175 -52.02 0.29 22.34
N ILE A 176 -52.51 0.87 21.24
CA ILE A 176 -51.67 1.28 20.10
C ILE A 176 -50.62 2.30 20.55
N GLN A 177 -51.00 3.27 21.38
CA GLN A 177 -50.08 4.27 21.92
C GLN A 177 -49.02 3.62 22.84
N GLU A 178 -49.40 2.62 23.64
CA GLU A 178 -48.48 1.90 24.51
C GLU A 178 -47.47 1.06 23.70
N ILE A 179 -47.92 0.38 22.65
CA ILE A 179 -47.07 -0.37 21.72
C ILE A 179 -46.11 0.56 20.98
N ARG A 180 -46.60 1.70 20.48
CA ARG A 180 -45.77 2.73 19.82
C ARG A 180 -44.68 3.26 20.73
N ASN A 181 -45.00 3.54 21.99
CA ASN A 181 -44.04 4.00 22.98
C ASN A 181 -42.98 2.92 23.32
N LYS A 182 -43.38 1.65 23.43
CA LYS A 182 -42.45 0.52 23.65
C LYS A 182 -41.50 0.34 22.47
N LEU A 183 -42.01 0.48 21.23
CA LEU A 183 -41.20 0.42 20.02
C LEU A 183 -40.21 1.60 19.93
N LEU A 184 -40.66 2.82 20.21
CA LEU A 184 -39.80 4.01 20.26
C LEU A 184 -38.69 3.90 21.32
N LEU A 185 -39.00 3.33 22.50
CA LEU A 185 -38.00 3.06 23.54
C LEU A 185 -36.98 2.00 23.13
N SER A 186 -37.41 0.97 22.39
CA SER A 186 -36.51 -0.05 21.83
C SER A 186 -35.67 0.43 20.64
N LEU A 187 -36.04 1.56 20.04
CA LEU A 187 -35.40 2.19 18.88
C LEU A 187 -34.50 3.38 19.26
N ASN A 188 -34.32 3.69 20.55
CA ASN A 188 -33.31 4.67 20.97
C ASN A 188 -31.89 4.14 20.70
N LEU A 189 -31.31 4.66 19.60
CA LEU A 189 -29.96 5.23 19.47
C LEU A 189 -28.98 5.02 20.64
#